data_AF-A0A949GS90-F1
#
_entry.id   AF-A0A949GS90-F1
#
_cell.length_a   1.000
_cell.length_b   1.000
_cell.length_c   1.000
_cell.angle_alpha   90.00
_cell.angle_beta   90.00
_cell.angle_gamma   90.00
#
_symmetry.space_group_name_H-M   'P 1'
#
loop_
_entity.id
_entity.type
_entity.pdbx_description
1 polymer ?
#
loop_
_entity_poly.entity_id
_entity_poly.type
_entity_poly.pdbx_seq_one_letter_code
_entity_poly.pdbx_strand_id
1 'polypeptide(L)' 'AGALKLAKSNEADLLDAMNGEHYENTKMYKEFAAQARQDGDEAAAKLFEQIASDEGDHYEAYKAALKQLQTESK' A
#
# COMPACT_ATOMS: atom_id res chain seq x y z
N ALA A 1 8.93 20.09 -25.01
CA ALA A 1 8.90 18.61 -25.00
C ALA A 1 9.25 18.03 -23.61
N GLY A 2 8.58 18.48 -22.53
CA GLY A 2 8.90 18.08 -21.14
C GLY A 2 7.82 17.30 -20.41
N ALA A 3 6.58 17.30 -20.90
CA ALA A 3 5.43 16.72 -20.18
C ALA A 3 5.40 15.17 -20.18
N LEU A 4 6.09 14.52 -21.13
CA LEU A 4 6.11 13.04 -21.23
C LEU A 4 7.00 12.34 -20.18
N LYS A 5 7.81 13.07 -19.41
CA LYS A 5 8.78 12.46 -18.46
C LYS A 5 8.21 12.14 -17.07
N LEU A 6 6.96 12.50 -16.80
CA LEU A 6 6.33 12.28 -15.49
C LEU A 6 5.51 10.99 -15.44
N ALA A 7 5.02 10.50 -16.58
CA ALA A 7 4.27 9.24 -16.65
C ALA A 7 5.24 8.04 -16.68
N LYS A 8 5.05 7.08 -15.77
CA LYS A 8 5.80 5.81 -15.74
C LYS A 8 5.05 4.75 -16.57
N SER A 9 5.60 3.55 -16.64
CA SER A 9 4.86 2.39 -17.15
C SER A 9 3.88 1.89 -16.09
N ASN A 10 2.78 1.29 -16.53
CA ASN A 10 1.81 0.65 -15.62
C ASN A 10 2.49 -0.37 -14.68
N GLU A 11 3.53 -1.08 -15.14
CA GLU A 11 4.30 -2.00 -14.29
C GLU A 11 5.05 -1.27 -13.17
N ALA A 12 5.70 -0.15 -13.49
CA ALA A 12 6.43 0.64 -12.50
C ALA A 12 5.48 1.31 -11.51
N ASP A 13 4.32 1.79 -11.97
CA ASP A 13 3.29 2.35 -11.11
C ASP A 13 2.72 1.30 -10.14
N LEU A 14 2.45 0.07 -10.63
CA LEU A 14 1.99 -1.04 -9.79
C LEU A 14 3.04 -1.46 -8.75
N LEU A 15 4.32 -1.51 -9.13
CA LEU A 15 5.40 -1.83 -8.20
C LEU A 15 5.54 -0.76 -7.10
N ASP A 16 5.45 0.51 -7.48
CA ASP A 16 5.52 1.61 -6.51
C ASP A 16 4.31 1.60 -5.57
N ALA A 17 3.11 1.37 -6.09
CA ALA A 17 1.90 1.21 -5.28
C ALA A 17 2.07 0.04 -4.28
N MET A 18 2.49 -1.15 -4.76
CA MET A 18 2.75 -2.30 -3.89
C MET A 18 3.76 -1.98 -2.77
N ASN A 19 4.83 -1.25 -3.06
CA ASN A 19 5.80 -0.87 -2.03
C ASN A 19 5.20 0.08 -0.99
N GLY A 20 4.37 1.02 -1.43
CA GLY A 20 3.59 1.90 -0.55
C GLY A 20 2.67 1.10 0.36
N GLU A 21 1.75 0.32 -0.23
CA GLU A 21 0.80 -0.50 0.52
C GLU A 21 1.49 -1.44 1.50
N HIS A 22 2.63 -2.03 1.12
CA HIS A 22 3.41 -2.90 2.01
C HIS A 22 3.97 -2.16 3.22
N TYR A 23 4.52 -0.95 3.01
CA TYR A 23 4.99 -0.12 4.11
C TYR A 23 3.84 0.29 5.04
N GLU A 24 2.69 0.63 4.47
CA GLU A 24 1.51 1.03 5.24
C GLU A 24 0.95 -0.11 6.08
N ASN A 25 0.78 -1.30 5.47
CA ASN A 25 0.21 -2.48 6.14
C ASN A 25 1.15 -3.14 7.15
N THR A 26 2.46 -3.16 6.89
CA THR A 26 3.42 -3.85 7.77
C THR A 26 4.01 -2.97 8.85
N LYS A 27 4.02 -1.65 8.64
CA LYS A 27 4.79 -0.74 9.49
C LYS A 27 4.00 0.50 9.90
N MET A 28 3.68 1.39 8.97
CA MET A 28 3.18 2.74 9.32
C MET A 28 1.93 2.70 10.20
N TYR A 29 0.88 2.00 9.77
CA TYR A 29 -0.36 1.96 10.53
C TYR A 29 -0.26 1.13 11.81
N LYS A 30 0.64 0.13 11.85
CA LYS A 30 0.93 -0.61 13.09
C LYS A 30 1.65 0.26 14.12
N GLU A 31 2.58 1.10 13.68
CA GLU A 31 3.26 2.08 14.53
C GLU A 31 2.26 3.12 15.06
N PHE A 32 1.35 3.62 14.21
CA PHE A 32 0.29 4.53 14.65
C PHE A 32 -0.68 3.89 15.64
N ALA A 33 -1.08 2.62 15.42
CA ALA A 33 -1.92 1.89 16.36
C ALA A 33 -1.22 1.72 17.73
N ALA A 34 0.09 1.44 17.72
CA ALA A 34 0.89 1.34 18.94
C ALA A 34 0.97 2.69 19.68
N GLN A 35 1.20 3.79 18.96
CA GLN A 35 1.24 5.13 19.56
C GLN A 35 -0.12 5.53 20.13
N ALA A 36 -1.22 5.29 19.40
CA ALA A 36 -2.57 5.58 19.88
C ALA A 36 -2.89 4.82 21.19
N ARG A 37 -2.46 3.56 21.31
CA ARG A 37 -2.57 2.80 22.57
C ARG A 37 -1.74 3.39 23.70
N GLN A 38 -0.54 3.88 23.42
CA GLN A 38 0.30 4.56 24.41
C GLN A 38 -0.34 5.85 24.92
N ASP A 39 -1.05 6.56 24.05
CA ASP A 39 -1.76 7.80 24.37
C ASP A 39 -3.14 7.56 25.01
N GLY A 40 -3.58 6.30 25.10
CA GLY A 40 -4.85 5.88 25.69
C GLY A 40 -6.06 5.98 24.75
N ASP A 41 -5.85 6.19 23.45
CA ASP A 41 -6.90 6.23 22.43
C ASP A 41 -7.08 4.86 21.76
N GLU A 42 -7.84 3.99 22.43
CA GLU A 42 -8.13 2.65 21.94
C GLU A 42 -8.98 2.64 20.65
N ALA A 43 -9.76 3.70 20.40
CA ALA A 43 -10.59 3.80 19.20
C ALA A 43 -9.72 4.09 17.97
N ALA A 44 -8.80 5.05 18.07
CA ALA A 44 -7.83 5.33 17.03
C ALA A 44 -6.93 4.12 16.76
N ALA A 45 -6.50 3.41 17.81
CA ALA A 45 -5.67 2.22 17.65
C ALA A 45 -6.34 1.13 16.79
N LYS A 46 -7.62 0.83 17.08
CA LYS A 46 -8.40 -0.14 16.30
C LYS A 46 -8.63 0.30 14.86
N LEU A 47 -8.86 1.61 14.66
CA LEU A 47 -9.00 2.16 13.31
C LEU A 47 -7.72 1.96 12.51
N PHE A 48 -6.55 2.28 13.07
CA PHE A 48 -5.27 2.06 12.39
C PHE A 48 -4.98 0.58 12.14
N GLU A 49 -5.38 -0.33 13.01
CA GLU A 49 -5.27 -1.77 12.75
C GLU A 49 -6.16 -2.24 11.60
N GLN A 50 -7.38 -1.70 11.50
CA GLN A 50 -8.26 -1.99 10.36
C GLN A 50 -7.65 -1.46 9.06
N ILE A 51 -7.18 -0.22 9.04
CA ILE A 51 -6.54 0.36 7.85
C ILE A 51 -5.30 -0.48 7.46
N ALA A 52 -4.47 -0.89 8.43
CA ALA A 52 -3.34 -1.79 8.15
C ALA A 52 -3.78 -3.12 7.50
N SER A 53 -4.98 -3.63 7.82
CA SER A 53 -5.54 -4.81 7.15
C SER A 53 -5.98 -4.50 5.72
N ASP A 54 -6.66 -3.37 5.52
CA ASP A 54 -7.17 -2.93 4.21
C ASP A 54 -6.01 -2.72 3.22
N GLU A 55 -4.91 -2.09 3.64
CA GLU A 55 -3.72 -1.92 2.80
C GLU A 55 -3.01 -3.25 2.51
N GLY A 56 -3.24 -4.28 3.33
CA GLY A 56 -2.83 -5.66 3.03
C GLY A 56 -3.59 -6.25 1.85
N ASP A 57 -4.89 -5.98 1.77
CA ASP A 57 -5.74 -6.41 0.66
C ASP A 57 -5.41 -5.64 -0.63
N HIS A 58 -5.15 -4.33 -0.54
CA HIS A 58 -4.68 -3.53 -1.68
C HIS A 58 -3.35 -4.05 -2.23
N TYR A 59 -2.39 -4.38 -1.36
CA TYR A 59 -1.11 -4.97 -1.78
C TYR A 59 -1.29 -6.24 -2.61
N GLU A 60 -2.12 -7.19 -2.15
CA GLU A 60 -2.35 -8.43 -2.88
C GLU A 60 -3.12 -8.20 -4.19
N ALA A 61 -4.03 -7.22 -4.23
CA ALA A 61 -4.72 -6.82 -5.46
C ALA A 61 -3.75 -6.28 -6.52
N TYR A 62 -2.83 -5.37 -6.15
CA TYR A 62 -1.84 -4.83 -7.09
C TYR A 62 -0.84 -5.89 -7.55
N LYS A 63 -0.44 -6.80 -6.65
CA LYS A 63 0.41 -7.95 -7.00
C LYS A 63 -0.26 -8.87 -8.01
N ALA A 64 -1.57 -9.12 -7.87
CA ALA A 64 -2.34 -9.87 -8.85
C ALA A 64 -2.40 -9.16 -10.20
N ALA A 65 -2.66 -7.85 -10.20
CA ALA A 65 -2.69 -7.03 -11.42
C ALA A 65 -1.34 -7.01 -12.15
N LEU A 66 -0.22 -6.85 -11.43
CA LEU A 66 1.13 -6.88 -12.00
C LEU A 66 1.40 -8.22 -12.68
N LYS A 67 1.03 -9.34 -12.03
CA LYS A 67 1.18 -10.68 -12.60
C LYS A 67 0.37 -10.86 -13.89
N GLN A 68 -0.86 -10.34 -13.93
CA GLN A 68 -1.69 -10.37 -15.14
C GLN A 68 -1.04 -9.56 -16.27
N LEU A 69 -0.62 -8.32 -16.00
CA LEU A 69 0.03 -7.45 -16.97
C LEU A 69 1.30 -8.08 -17.59
N GLN A 70 2.13 -8.73 -16.76
CA GLN A 70 3.31 -9.45 -17.21
C GLN A 70 3.01 -10.73 -18.00
N THR A 71 1.82 -11.31 -17.80
CA THR A 71 1.38 -12.50 -18.55
C THR A 71 0.84 -12.11 -19.93
N GLU A 72 0.10 -11.01 -20.04
CA GLU A 72 -0.43 -10.48 -21.31
C GLU A 72 0.65 -9.88 -22.22
N SER A 73 1.77 -9.43 -21.64
CA SER A 73 2.90 -8.86 -22.38
C SER A 73 3.87 -9.90 -22.95
N LYS A 74 3.62 -11.20 -22.74
CA LYS A 74 4.40 -12.32 -23.29
C LYS A 74 3.73 -12.93 -24.51
#